data_AF-A0A9D9RRN5-F1
#
_entry.id   AF-A0A9D9RRN5-F1
#
_cell.length_a   1.000
_cell.length_b   1.000
_cell.length_c   1.000
_cell.angle_alpha   90.00
_cell.angle_beta   90.00
_cell.angle_gamma   90.00
#
_symmetry.space_group_name_H-M   'P 1'
#
loop_
_entity.id
_entity.type
_entity.pdbx_description
1 polymer ?
#
loop_
_entity_poly.entity_id
_entity_poly.type
_entity_poly.pdbx_seq_one_letter_code
_entity_poly.pdbx_strand_id
1 'polypeptide(L)'
;HLEEKYGVGPHTISFPRLNDATGVEKHPEYTVGDEELKRIIAILRLAVPYTGLILTARETAEMRRECMALGVSQIDAGTQIELQGYSKKKDDQDLSKEQFRIGDSRTLLETMKDLMSNGFVPSFCTACYRLGRTGEHFMEFSKPGFIHNFCSPNAYLTLAEYLEDYAPEDAKEIGYKLIAKEIVEAPIDPKIKEKVTEKLEKIKNGERDLYF
;
A
#
# COMPACT_ATOMS: atom_id res chain seq x y z
N HIS A 1 22.02 -10.84 -9.04
CA HIS A 1 23.00 -9.75 -9.21
C HIS A 1 23.04 -8.78 -8.04
N LEU A 2 22.02 -7.95 -7.77
CA LEU A 2 22.11 -6.94 -6.69
C LEU A 2 22.37 -7.58 -5.32
N GLU A 3 21.58 -8.60 -4.94
CA GLU A 3 21.77 -9.31 -3.67
C GLU A 3 23.14 -9.99 -3.59
N GLU A 4 23.60 -10.60 -4.68
CA GLU A 4 24.90 -11.26 -4.77
C GLU A 4 26.09 -10.28 -4.70
N LYS A 5 25.98 -9.11 -5.35
CA LYS A 5 27.07 -8.14 -5.48
C LYS A 5 27.13 -7.14 -4.32
N TYR A 6 25.99 -6.80 -3.76
CA TYR A 6 25.84 -5.72 -2.78
C TYR A 6 25.14 -6.17 -1.48
N GLY A 7 24.92 -7.47 -1.29
CA GLY A 7 24.31 -8.03 -0.07
C GLY A 7 22.80 -7.83 0.08
N VAL A 8 22.18 -7.01 -0.78
CA VAL A 8 20.75 -6.71 -0.75
C VAL A 8 20.11 -6.60 -2.13
N GLY A 9 18.91 -7.16 -2.27
CA GLY A 9 18.08 -7.05 -3.47
C GLY A 9 17.31 -5.72 -3.55
N PRO A 10 16.49 -5.53 -4.59
CA PRO A 10 15.62 -4.36 -4.68
C PRO A 10 14.60 -4.34 -3.54
N HIS A 11 14.36 -3.15 -2.98
CA HIS A 11 13.34 -2.97 -1.94
C HIS A 11 11.92 -3.10 -2.51
N THR A 12 11.70 -2.60 -3.73
CA THR A 12 10.44 -2.73 -4.44
C THR A 12 10.66 -3.03 -5.92
N ILE A 13 9.65 -3.65 -6.54
CA ILE A 13 9.50 -3.79 -7.99
C ILE A 13 8.15 -3.20 -8.37
N SER A 14 8.15 -2.35 -9.39
CA SER A 14 6.94 -1.82 -10.02
C SER A 14 6.80 -2.42 -11.41
N PHE A 15 5.56 -2.67 -11.84
CA PHE A 15 5.26 -3.25 -13.16
C PHE A 15 4.14 -2.45 -13.85
N PRO A 16 4.33 -1.14 -14.09
CA PRO A 16 3.32 -0.32 -14.75
C PRO A 16 3.08 -0.83 -16.19
N ARG A 17 1.84 -1.20 -16.52
CA ARG A 17 1.46 -1.51 -17.89
C ARG A 17 1.45 -0.24 -18.75
N LEU A 18 1.74 -0.41 -20.03
CA LEU A 18 1.59 0.66 -21.02
C LEU A 18 0.11 1.06 -21.07
N ASN A 19 -0.16 2.36 -20.90
CA ASN A 19 -1.52 2.89 -20.86
C ASN A 19 -1.70 4.02 -21.88
N ASP A 20 -2.95 4.45 -22.11
CA ASP A 20 -3.24 5.55 -23.03
C ASP A 20 -2.54 6.82 -22.55
N ALA A 21 -1.92 7.54 -23.47
CA ALA A 21 -1.31 8.84 -23.22
C ALA A 21 -1.35 9.67 -24.50
N THR A 22 -1.38 10.99 -24.38
CA THR A 22 -1.40 11.88 -25.54
C THR A 22 -0.13 11.74 -26.38
N GLY A 23 -0.31 11.50 -27.68
CA GLY A 23 0.81 11.36 -28.63
C GLY A 23 1.49 9.99 -28.62
N VAL A 24 0.94 8.99 -27.92
CA VAL A 24 1.47 7.63 -27.87
C VAL A 24 0.61 6.68 -28.69
N GLU A 25 1.23 5.98 -29.64
CA GLU A 25 0.62 4.86 -30.35
C GLU A 25 0.91 3.56 -29.60
N LYS A 26 -0.12 2.74 -29.37
CA LYS A 26 0.02 1.44 -28.71
C LYS A 26 0.23 0.35 -29.74
N HIS A 27 1.21 -0.50 -29.48
CA HIS A 27 1.53 -1.68 -30.28
C HIS A 27 0.94 -2.94 -29.62
N PRO A 28 -0.14 -3.53 -30.17
CA PRO A 28 -0.87 -4.65 -29.55
C PRO A 28 0.03 -5.84 -29.22
N GLU A 29 1.06 -6.10 -30.02
CA GLU A 29 2.00 -7.22 -29.87
C GLU A 29 2.85 -7.15 -28.59
N TYR A 30 2.98 -5.96 -27.99
CA TYR A 30 3.71 -5.74 -26.73
C TYR A 30 2.78 -5.46 -25.55
N THR A 31 1.46 -5.61 -25.73
CA THR A 31 0.50 -5.42 -24.65
C THR A 31 0.50 -6.62 -23.71
N VAL A 32 0.40 -6.33 -22.41
CA VAL A 32 0.30 -7.35 -21.36
C VAL A 32 -1.15 -7.40 -20.91
N GLY A 33 -1.81 -8.55 -21.13
CA GLY A 33 -3.18 -8.78 -20.68
C GLY A 33 -3.29 -8.93 -19.16
N ASP A 34 -4.53 -9.00 -18.69
CA ASP A 34 -4.82 -9.06 -17.24
C ASP A 34 -4.34 -10.38 -16.63
N GLU A 35 -4.51 -11.51 -17.33
CA GLU A 35 -4.04 -12.82 -16.87
C GLU A 35 -2.51 -12.90 -16.85
N GLU A 36 -1.83 -12.32 -17.85
CA GLU A 36 -0.37 -12.24 -17.85
C GLU A 36 0.14 -11.37 -16.69
N LEU A 37 -0.51 -10.23 -16.42
CA LEU A 37 -0.16 -9.37 -15.31
C LEU A 37 -0.30 -10.10 -13.97
N LYS A 38 -1.44 -10.78 -13.73
CA LYS A 38 -1.66 -11.59 -12.53
C LYS A 38 -0.60 -12.67 -12.38
N ARG A 39 -0.26 -13.35 -13.48
CA ARG A 39 0.78 -14.38 -13.51
C ARG A 39 2.16 -13.80 -13.16
N ILE A 40 2.53 -12.64 -13.70
CA ILE A 40 3.79 -11.96 -13.39
C ILE A 40 3.86 -11.64 -11.90
N ILE A 41 2.80 -11.08 -11.32
CA ILE A 41 2.74 -10.72 -9.90
C ILE A 41 2.90 -11.95 -9.02
N ALA A 42 2.15 -13.03 -9.31
CA ALA A 42 2.23 -14.27 -8.55
C ALA A 42 3.64 -14.89 -8.61
N ILE A 43 4.26 -14.92 -9.80
CA ILE A 43 5.63 -15.40 -9.97
C ILE A 43 6.62 -14.54 -9.19
N LEU A 44 6.53 -13.21 -9.27
CA LEU A 44 7.42 -12.30 -8.56
C LEU A 44 7.28 -12.42 -7.04
N ARG A 45 6.05 -12.52 -6.53
CA ARG A 45 5.80 -12.73 -5.09
C ARG A 45 6.46 -14.02 -4.59
N LEU A 46 6.46 -15.09 -5.39
CA LEU A 46 7.13 -16.34 -5.05
C LEU A 46 8.65 -16.27 -5.19
N ALA A 47 9.15 -15.60 -6.24
CA ALA A 47 10.58 -15.53 -6.55
C ALA A 47 11.36 -14.57 -5.63
N VAL A 48 10.75 -13.46 -5.23
CA VAL A 48 11.35 -12.42 -4.38
C VAL A 48 10.43 -12.06 -3.21
N PRO A 49 10.19 -12.99 -2.27
CA PRO A 49 9.11 -12.88 -1.28
C PRO A 49 9.23 -11.68 -0.34
N TYR A 50 10.43 -11.12 -0.14
CA TYR A 50 10.69 -9.99 0.74
C TYR A 50 10.73 -8.63 0.01
N THR A 51 10.70 -8.64 -1.32
CA THR A 51 10.62 -7.43 -2.12
C THR A 51 9.16 -6.97 -2.17
N GLY A 52 8.94 -5.66 -1.96
CA GLY A 52 7.63 -5.05 -2.12
C GLY A 52 7.21 -5.02 -3.59
N LEU A 53 5.93 -5.21 -3.86
CA LEU A 53 5.37 -5.13 -5.21
C LEU A 53 4.43 -3.93 -5.27
N ILE A 54 4.72 -2.99 -6.17
CA ILE A 54 3.96 -1.74 -6.34
C ILE A 54 3.03 -1.88 -7.55
N LEU A 55 1.73 -1.63 -7.34
CA LEU A 55 0.75 -1.48 -8.40
C LEU A 55 0.09 -0.10 -8.33
N THR A 56 0.09 0.62 -9.45
CA THR A 56 -0.36 2.02 -9.47
C THR A 56 -1.79 2.15 -9.98
N ALA A 57 -2.35 3.36 -9.90
CA ALA A 57 -3.67 3.75 -10.41
C ALA A 57 -3.75 3.75 -11.95
N ARG A 58 -2.80 3.10 -12.63
CA ARG A 58 -2.91 2.72 -14.04
C ARG A 58 -3.97 1.63 -14.22
N GLU A 59 -4.10 0.77 -13.21
CA GLU A 59 -5.04 -0.34 -13.18
C GLU A 59 -6.39 0.09 -12.59
N THR A 60 -7.45 -0.62 -12.96
CA THR A 60 -8.79 -0.41 -12.42
C THR A 60 -8.89 -0.86 -10.96
N ALA A 61 -9.88 -0.34 -10.24
CA ALA A 61 -10.16 -0.76 -8.86
C ALA A 61 -10.33 -2.29 -8.72
N GLU A 62 -10.98 -2.92 -9.69
CA GLU A 62 -11.18 -4.38 -9.73
C GLU A 62 -9.86 -5.13 -9.92
N MET A 63 -9.08 -4.75 -10.93
CA MET A 63 -7.80 -5.37 -11.21
C MET A 63 -6.83 -5.23 -10.03
N ARG A 64 -6.86 -4.07 -9.36
CA ARG A 64 -6.07 -3.82 -8.15
C ARG A 64 -6.45 -4.75 -7.01
N ARG A 65 -7.75 -5.01 -6.79
CA ARG A 65 -8.21 -5.99 -5.77
C ARG A 65 -7.70 -7.39 -6.06
N GLU A 66 -7.79 -7.85 -7.30
CA GLU A 66 -7.26 -9.16 -7.71
C GLU A 66 -5.75 -9.25 -7.50
N CYS A 67 -5.00 -8.22 -7.89
CA CYS A 67 -3.54 -8.19 -7.77
C CYS A 67 -3.06 -8.12 -6.31
N MET A 68 -3.78 -7.43 -5.43
CA MET A 68 -3.49 -7.41 -3.98
C MET A 68 -3.60 -8.81 -3.37
N ALA A 69 -4.60 -9.60 -3.76
CA ALA A 69 -4.72 -10.99 -3.32
C ALA A 69 -3.55 -11.89 -3.78
N LEU A 70 -2.85 -11.52 -4.86
CA LEU A 70 -1.70 -12.25 -5.41
C LEU A 70 -0.35 -11.79 -4.87
N GLY A 71 -0.31 -10.70 -4.10
CA GLY A 71 0.90 -10.25 -3.41
C GLY A 71 1.35 -8.83 -3.72
N VAL A 72 0.55 -7.96 -4.34
CA VAL A 72 0.84 -6.52 -4.31
C VAL A 72 0.87 -6.04 -2.86
N SER A 73 1.90 -5.27 -2.50
CA SER A 73 2.11 -4.77 -1.13
C SER A 73 2.00 -3.26 -1.01
N GLN A 74 2.01 -2.53 -2.12
CA GLN A 74 1.94 -1.07 -2.14
C GLN A 74 1.11 -0.61 -3.34
N ILE A 75 0.26 0.37 -3.09
CA ILE A 75 -0.57 1.04 -4.10
C ILE A 75 -0.65 2.53 -3.81
N ASP A 76 -0.88 3.35 -4.84
CA ASP A 76 -1.22 4.76 -4.73
C ASP A 76 -2.75 4.96 -4.57
N ALA A 77 -3.20 6.08 -4.00
CA ALA A 77 -4.62 6.34 -3.82
C ALA A 77 -4.90 7.85 -3.90
N GLY A 78 -6.06 8.23 -4.44
CA GLY A 78 -6.36 9.64 -4.72
C GLY A 78 -5.38 10.28 -5.71
N THR A 79 -4.88 9.50 -6.67
CA THR A 79 -3.83 9.90 -7.61
C THR A 79 -4.29 11.06 -8.50
N GLN A 80 -3.45 12.09 -8.63
CA GLN A 80 -3.60 13.19 -9.56
C GLN A 80 -2.23 13.42 -10.24
N ILE A 81 -2.15 13.16 -11.54
CA ILE A 81 -0.88 13.19 -12.31
C ILE A 81 -0.79 14.37 -13.29
N GLU A 82 -1.79 15.26 -13.26
CA GLU A 82 -1.71 16.55 -13.95
C GLU A 82 -0.80 17.53 -13.19
N LEU A 83 -0.18 18.46 -13.93
CA LEU A 83 0.46 19.62 -13.31
C LEU A 83 -0.58 20.43 -12.53
N GLN A 84 -0.35 20.60 -11.22
CA GLN A 84 -1.27 21.22 -10.26
C GLN A 84 -2.61 20.48 -10.08
N GLY A 85 -2.68 19.18 -10.41
CA GLY A 85 -3.91 18.39 -10.30
C GLY A 85 -4.54 18.42 -8.90
N TYR A 86 -3.73 18.36 -7.86
CA TYR A 86 -4.21 18.42 -6.46
C TYR A 86 -4.78 19.79 -6.03
N SER A 87 -4.50 20.87 -6.76
CA SER A 87 -4.98 22.23 -6.42
C SER A 87 -6.31 22.57 -7.09
N LYS A 88 -6.72 21.82 -8.12
CA LYS A 88 -7.92 22.09 -8.91
C LYS A 88 -8.89 20.95 -8.74
N LYS A 89 -10.11 21.22 -8.26
CA LYS A 89 -11.19 20.23 -8.32
C LYS A 89 -11.61 20.08 -9.77
N LYS A 90 -11.41 18.89 -10.34
CA LYS A 90 -11.98 18.47 -11.61
C LYS A 90 -12.59 17.10 -11.45
N ASP A 91 -13.72 16.90 -12.08
CA ASP A 91 -14.43 15.62 -12.05
C ASP A 91 -14.05 14.72 -13.24
N ASP A 92 -13.48 15.29 -14.31
CA ASP A 92 -13.13 14.58 -15.54
C ASP A 92 -11.61 14.58 -15.82
N GLN A 93 -11.10 13.43 -16.29
CA GLN A 93 -9.71 13.26 -16.75
C GLN A 93 -9.47 14.00 -18.07
N ASP A 94 -8.34 14.70 -18.18
CA ASP A 94 -7.87 15.34 -19.40
C ASP A 94 -6.51 14.78 -19.82
N LEU A 95 -6.53 13.79 -20.72
CA LEU A 95 -5.33 13.12 -21.22
C LEU A 95 -4.29 14.08 -21.80
N SER A 96 -4.69 15.26 -22.30
CA SER A 96 -3.74 16.26 -22.82
C SER A 96 -2.89 16.91 -21.73
N LYS A 97 -3.28 16.75 -20.46
CA LYS A 97 -2.62 17.31 -19.27
C LYS A 97 -2.06 16.24 -18.32
N GLU A 98 -2.44 14.99 -18.51
CA GLU A 98 -2.03 13.85 -17.69
C GLU A 98 -0.87 13.08 -18.34
N GLN A 99 -0.04 12.42 -17.52
CA GLN A 99 1.03 11.55 -18.04
C GLN A 99 0.47 10.29 -18.73
N PHE A 100 -0.68 9.80 -18.27
CA PHE A 100 -1.36 8.60 -18.77
C PHE A 100 -2.81 8.59 -18.27
N ARG A 101 -3.68 7.77 -18.85
CA ARG A 101 -5.05 7.57 -18.36
C ARG A 101 -5.05 6.87 -17.00
N ILE A 102 -5.66 7.49 -15.99
CA ILE A 102 -5.85 6.88 -14.67
C ILE A 102 -6.97 5.83 -14.77
N GLY A 103 -6.65 4.59 -14.39
CA GLY A 103 -7.59 3.47 -14.32
C GLY A 103 -8.41 3.43 -13.02
N ASP A 104 -7.90 4.01 -11.93
CA ASP A 104 -8.60 4.14 -10.65
C ASP A 104 -8.53 5.57 -10.13
N SER A 105 -9.58 6.34 -10.43
CA SER A 105 -9.70 7.75 -10.08
C SER A 105 -10.41 7.99 -8.74
N ARG A 106 -10.65 6.93 -7.96
CA ARG A 106 -11.29 7.06 -6.64
C ARG A 106 -10.47 7.96 -5.72
N THR A 107 -11.18 8.70 -4.88
CA THR A 107 -10.57 9.48 -3.81
C THR A 107 -9.83 8.57 -2.83
N LEU A 108 -8.95 9.17 -2.02
CA LEU A 108 -8.29 8.45 -0.93
C LEU A 108 -9.33 7.81 0.01
N LEU A 109 -10.37 8.54 0.40
CA LEU A 109 -11.41 8.03 1.29
C LEU A 109 -12.16 6.82 0.71
N GLU A 110 -12.56 6.88 -0.56
CA GLU A 110 -13.24 5.75 -1.22
C GLU A 110 -12.33 4.53 -1.30
N THR A 111 -11.04 4.73 -1.63
CA THR A 111 -10.06 3.64 -1.67
C THR A 111 -9.85 3.04 -0.27
N MET A 112 -9.71 3.88 0.75
CA MET A 112 -9.54 3.43 2.14
C MET A 112 -10.75 2.62 2.63
N LYS A 113 -11.98 3.10 2.36
CA LYS A 113 -13.20 2.36 2.71
C LYS A 113 -13.29 1.02 1.98
N ASP A 114 -12.95 0.97 0.69
CA ASP A 114 -12.93 -0.28 -0.08
C ASP A 114 -11.91 -1.27 0.52
N LEU A 115 -10.68 -0.84 0.80
CA LEU A 115 -9.66 -1.70 1.41
C LEU A 115 -10.13 -2.27 2.75
N MET A 116 -10.58 -1.40 3.67
CA MET A 116 -11.00 -1.82 5.00
C MET A 116 -12.22 -2.74 4.96
N SER A 117 -13.19 -2.48 4.06
CA SER A 117 -14.38 -3.32 3.90
C SER A 117 -14.07 -4.70 3.34
N ASN A 118 -12.96 -4.83 2.60
CA ASN A 118 -12.47 -6.10 2.06
C ASN A 118 -11.42 -6.77 2.96
N GLY A 119 -11.23 -6.29 4.20
CA GLY A 119 -10.32 -6.89 5.17
C GLY A 119 -8.83 -6.59 4.96
N PHE A 120 -8.48 -5.70 4.03
CA PHE A 120 -7.11 -5.18 3.92
C PHE A 120 -6.91 -4.07 4.95
N VAL A 121 -5.76 -4.05 5.61
CA VAL A 121 -5.37 -2.98 6.55
C VAL A 121 -4.50 -1.97 5.80
N PRO A 122 -5.02 -0.78 5.44
CA PRO A 122 -4.18 0.26 4.85
C PRO A 122 -3.15 0.75 5.85
N SER A 123 -1.97 1.16 5.38
CA SER A 123 -0.90 1.66 6.24
C SER A 123 -0.17 2.83 5.61
N PHE A 124 0.16 3.81 6.44
CA PHE A 124 1.04 4.93 6.12
C PHE A 124 2.39 4.84 6.85
N CYS A 125 2.80 3.61 7.20
CA CYS A 125 3.99 3.35 8.01
C CYS A 125 5.27 3.85 7.34
N THR A 126 6.06 4.59 8.12
CA THR A 126 7.42 5.03 7.75
C THR A 126 8.46 4.65 8.81
N ALA A 127 8.10 3.76 9.74
CA ALA A 127 8.93 3.39 10.89
C ALA A 127 10.32 2.86 10.52
N CYS A 128 10.42 2.04 9.47
CA CYS A 128 11.71 1.52 9.02
C CYS A 128 12.69 2.62 8.63
N TYR A 129 12.20 3.71 8.03
CA TYR A 129 13.01 4.88 7.72
C TYR A 129 13.50 5.57 8.99
N ARG A 130 12.59 5.85 9.93
CA ARG A 130 12.91 6.53 11.21
C ARG A 130 13.92 5.77 12.06
N LEU A 131 13.85 4.43 12.02
CA LEU A 131 14.69 3.55 12.82
C LEU A 131 15.95 3.07 12.07
N GLY A 132 16.22 3.58 10.86
CA GLY A 132 17.39 3.19 10.07
C GLY A 132 17.37 1.72 9.61
N ARG A 133 16.20 1.06 9.60
CA ARG A 133 16.00 -0.30 9.08
C ARG A 133 15.97 -0.25 7.55
N THR A 134 17.14 -0.05 6.95
CA THR A 134 17.33 0.09 5.50
C THR A 134 18.33 -0.95 5.00
N GLY A 135 18.25 -1.31 3.71
CA GLY A 135 19.16 -2.28 3.11
C GLY A 135 19.14 -3.65 3.82
N GLU A 136 20.32 -4.15 4.18
CA GLU A 136 20.49 -5.45 4.84
C GLU A 136 19.76 -5.53 6.20
N HIS A 137 19.76 -4.45 6.98
CA HIS A 137 19.08 -4.42 8.29
C HIS A 137 17.57 -4.68 8.15
N PHE A 138 16.93 -4.22 7.06
CA PHE A 138 15.52 -4.54 6.81
C PHE A 138 15.33 -6.05 6.56
N MET A 139 16.26 -6.66 5.82
CA MET A 139 16.21 -8.08 5.48
C MET A 139 16.43 -8.98 6.70
N GLU A 140 17.20 -8.54 7.70
CA GLU A 140 17.39 -9.26 8.98
C GLU A 140 16.09 -9.45 9.76
N PHE A 141 15.14 -8.51 9.68
CA PHE A 141 13.81 -8.67 10.30
C PHE A 141 12.84 -9.42 9.38
N SER A 142 12.97 -9.22 8.07
CA SER A 142 12.05 -9.76 7.07
C SER A 142 12.25 -11.26 6.85
N LYS A 143 13.49 -11.70 6.63
CA LYS A 143 13.81 -13.10 6.27
C LYS A 143 13.42 -14.10 7.36
N PRO A 144 13.70 -13.87 8.65
CA PRO A 144 13.28 -14.77 9.73
C PRO A 144 11.79 -14.70 10.06
N GLY A 145 11.05 -13.78 9.43
CA GLY A 145 9.63 -13.60 9.65
C GLY A 145 9.26 -12.69 10.81
N PHE A 146 10.20 -12.13 11.58
CA PHE A 146 9.89 -11.25 12.72
C PHE A 146 9.18 -9.95 12.34
N ILE A 147 9.19 -9.59 11.06
CA ILE A 147 8.60 -8.36 10.53
C ILE A 147 7.12 -8.17 10.89
N HIS A 148 6.33 -9.24 11.09
CA HIS A 148 4.92 -9.11 11.50
C HIS A 148 4.76 -8.45 12.89
N ASN A 149 5.74 -8.58 13.78
CA ASN A 149 5.75 -7.91 15.09
C ASN A 149 6.03 -6.40 15.01
N PHE A 150 6.33 -5.89 13.82
CA PHE A 150 6.60 -4.47 13.59
C PHE A 150 5.61 -3.88 12.58
N CYS A 151 5.47 -4.51 11.41
CA CYS A 151 4.63 -4.00 10.32
C CYS A 151 3.14 -4.00 10.67
N SER A 152 2.59 -5.09 11.22
CA SER A 152 1.17 -5.14 11.57
C SER A 152 0.81 -4.14 12.68
N PRO A 153 1.55 -4.06 13.80
CA PRO A 153 1.38 -2.98 14.78
C PRO A 153 1.43 -1.58 14.18
N ASN A 154 2.44 -1.27 13.37
CA ASN A 154 2.59 0.04 12.76
C ASN A 154 1.46 0.34 11.75
N ALA A 155 0.93 -0.67 11.07
CA ALA A 155 -0.24 -0.52 10.20
C ALA A 155 -1.47 -0.08 11.01
N TYR A 156 -1.71 -0.70 12.17
CA TYR A 156 -2.84 -0.32 13.03
C TYR A 156 -2.71 1.11 13.56
N LEU A 157 -1.51 1.51 14.00
CA LEU A 157 -1.27 2.86 14.52
C LEU A 157 -1.47 3.91 13.42
N THR A 158 -0.85 3.73 12.27
CA THR A 158 -0.98 4.69 11.16
C THR A 158 -2.38 4.72 10.55
N LEU A 159 -3.10 3.60 10.56
CA LEU A 159 -4.52 3.60 10.20
C LEU A 159 -5.34 4.39 11.22
N ALA A 160 -5.12 4.19 12.52
CA ALA A 160 -5.82 4.95 13.56
C ALA A 160 -5.57 6.47 13.45
N GLU A 161 -4.33 6.89 13.15
CA GLU A 161 -4.02 8.31 12.87
C GLU A 161 -4.83 8.84 11.69
N TYR A 162 -4.87 8.09 10.58
CA TYR A 162 -5.69 8.46 9.43
C TYR A 162 -7.18 8.59 9.80
N LEU A 163 -7.69 7.63 10.58
CA LEU A 163 -9.07 7.63 11.02
C LEU A 163 -9.37 8.89 11.84
N GLU A 164 -8.54 9.21 12.83
CA GLU A 164 -8.75 10.39 13.68
C GLU A 164 -8.61 11.73 12.95
N ASP A 165 -7.64 11.84 12.03
CA ASP A 165 -7.28 13.11 11.41
C ASP A 165 -8.10 13.45 10.17
N TYR A 166 -8.56 12.44 9.42
CA TYR A 166 -9.10 12.65 8.07
C TYR A 166 -10.42 11.93 7.79
N ALA A 167 -10.75 10.87 8.53
CA ALA A 167 -11.88 10.02 8.18
C ALA A 167 -13.21 10.51 8.79
N PRO A 168 -14.32 10.46 8.04
CA PRO A 168 -15.66 10.63 8.59
C PRO A 168 -16.05 9.44 9.49
N GLU A 169 -17.10 9.63 10.30
CA GLU A 169 -17.51 8.68 11.34
C GLU A 169 -17.80 7.26 10.81
N ASP A 170 -18.43 7.15 9.64
CA ASP A 170 -18.72 5.86 9.01
C ASP A 170 -17.46 5.10 8.61
N ALA A 171 -16.41 5.80 8.17
CA ALA A 171 -15.11 5.20 7.91
C ALA A 171 -14.35 4.86 9.21
N LYS A 172 -14.50 5.68 10.27
CA LYS A 172 -13.95 5.38 11.60
C LYS A 172 -14.51 4.07 12.15
N GLU A 173 -15.83 3.86 12.06
CA GLU A 173 -16.47 2.64 12.54
C GLU A 173 -15.91 1.38 11.85
N ILE A 174 -15.82 1.41 10.51
CA ILE A 174 -15.26 0.31 9.71
C ILE A 174 -13.80 0.05 10.10
N GLY A 175 -12.99 1.11 10.18
CA GLY A 175 -11.57 1.01 10.44
C GLY A 175 -11.23 0.50 11.83
N TYR A 176 -11.89 1.02 12.88
CA TYR A 176 -11.65 0.53 14.25
C TYR A 176 -12.14 -0.89 14.48
N LYS A 177 -13.26 -1.28 13.84
CA LYS A 177 -13.72 -2.67 13.84
C LYS A 177 -12.69 -3.61 13.21
N LEU A 178 -12.09 -3.19 12.09
CA LEU A 178 -11.02 -3.94 11.44
C LEU A 178 -9.77 -4.03 12.33
N ILE A 179 -9.30 -2.90 12.89
CA ILE A 179 -8.14 -2.89 13.79
C ILE A 179 -8.34 -3.84 14.97
N ALA A 180 -9.50 -3.80 15.63
CA ALA A 180 -9.80 -4.66 16.76
C ALA A 180 -9.77 -6.15 16.38
N LYS A 181 -10.34 -6.51 15.24
CA LYS A 181 -10.29 -7.88 14.69
C LYS A 181 -8.85 -8.33 14.43
N GLU A 182 -8.07 -7.51 13.73
CA GLU A 182 -6.70 -7.85 13.31
C GLU A 182 -5.71 -7.91 14.48
N ILE A 183 -5.90 -7.13 15.54
CA ILE A 183 -5.11 -7.27 16.78
C ILE A 183 -5.32 -8.66 17.39
N VAL A 184 -6.54 -9.20 17.37
CA VAL A 184 -6.85 -10.53 17.91
C VAL A 184 -6.28 -11.62 16.99
N GLU A 185 -6.55 -11.53 15.69
CA GLU A 185 -6.25 -12.60 14.72
C GLU A 185 -4.78 -12.65 14.28
N ALA A 186 -4.08 -11.51 14.21
CA ALA A 186 -2.72 -11.48 13.69
C ALA A 186 -1.75 -12.26 14.60
N PRO A 187 -0.75 -12.95 14.00
CA PRO A 187 0.23 -13.76 14.71
C PRO A 187 1.33 -12.89 15.37
N ILE A 188 0.93 -11.85 16.10
CA ILE A 188 1.82 -10.90 16.78
C ILE A 188 2.04 -11.37 18.23
N ASP A 189 3.24 -11.13 18.78
CA ASP A 189 3.55 -11.38 20.19
C ASP A 189 2.52 -10.70 21.12
N PRO A 190 1.94 -11.41 22.11
CA PRO A 190 0.97 -10.85 23.05
C PRO A 190 1.41 -9.56 23.74
N LYS A 191 2.69 -9.42 24.10
CA LYS A 191 3.23 -8.19 24.71
C LYS A 191 3.24 -7.02 23.74
N ILE A 192 3.37 -7.29 22.45
CA ILE A 192 3.26 -6.25 21.41
C ILE A 192 1.80 -5.86 21.22
N LYS A 193 0.84 -6.80 21.29
CA LYS A 193 -0.60 -6.49 21.26
C LYS A 193 -1.04 -5.55 22.40
N GLU A 194 -0.52 -5.78 23.61
CA GLU A 194 -0.72 -4.88 24.76
C GLU A 194 -0.22 -3.46 24.46
N LYS A 195 1.03 -3.33 23.99
CA LYS A 195 1.62 -2.04 23.60
C LYS A 195 0.90 -1.35 22.46
N VAL A 196 0.36 -2.10 21.50
CA VAL A 196 -0.47 -1.55 20.42
C VAL A 196 -1.70 -0.89 21.02
N THR A 197 -2.38 -1.57 21.95
CA THR A 197 -3.59 -1.06 22.60
C THR A 197 -3.29 0.24 23.36
N GLU A 198 -2.19 0.28 24.12
CA GLU A 198 -1.74 1.50 24.81
C GLU A 198 -1.47 2.65 23.84
N LYS A 199 -0.75 2.40 22.73
CA LYS A 199 -0.44 3.42 21.73
C LYS A 199 -1.67 3.89 20.95
N LEU A 200 -2.65 3.02 20.71
CA LEU A 200 -3.92 3.41 20.08
C LEU A 200 -4.69 4.40 20.94
N GLU A 201 -4.74 4.19 22.27
CA GLU A 201 -5.37 5.14 23.18
C GLU A 201 -4.63 6.49 23.19
N LYS A 202 -3.30 6.49 23.11
CA LYS A 202 -2.53 7.74 22.95
C LYS A 202 -2.87 8.47 21.65
N ILE A 203 -3.05 7.75 20.54
CA ILE A 203 -3.44 8.34 19.25
C ILE A 203 -4.83 8.97 19.33
N LYS A 204 -5.80 8.29 19.94
CA LYS A 204 -7.14 8.86 20.20
C LYS A 204 -7.09 10.12 21.06
N ASN A 205 -6.10 10.22 21.94
CA ASN A 205 -5.84 11.40 22.78
C ASN A 205 -4.95 12.46 22.12
N GLY A 206 -4.60 12.31 20.84
CA GLY A 206 -3.91 13.34 20.05
C GLY A 206 -2.41 13.13 19.84
N GLU A 207 -1.79 12.08 20.40
CA GLU A 207 -0.40 11.75 20.06
C GLU A 207 -0.31 11.23 18.61
N ARG A 208 0.79 11.52 17.92
CA ARG A 208 1.02 11.12 16.53
C ARG A 208 2.45 10.60 16.36
N ASP A 209 2.69 9.92 15.25
CA ASP A 209 3.97 9.33 14.86
C ASP A 209 4.50 8.31 15.88
N LEU A 210 3.61 7.43 16.37
CA LEU A 210 3.99 6.33 17.25
C LEU A 210 4.32 5.08 16.42
N TYR A 211 5.48 4.47 16.67
CA TYR A 211 5.94 3.30 15.91
C TYR A 211 6.72 2.29 16.75
N PHE A 212 6.90 1.08 16.20
CA PHE A 212 7.66 -0.05 16.73
C PHE A 212 8.94 -0.31 15.93
#